data_AF-A0AAW5ZWV0-F1
#
_entry.id   AF-A0AAW5ZWV0-F1
#
_cell.length_a   1.000
_cell.length_b   1.000
_cell.length_c   1.000
_cell.angle_alpha   90.00
_cell.angle_beta   90.00
_cell.angle_gamma   90.00
#
_symmetry.space_group_name_H-M   'P 1'
#
loop_
_entity.id
_entity.type
_entity.pdbx_description
1 polymer ?
#
loop_
_entity_poly.entity_id
_entity_poly.type
_entity_poly.pdbx_seq_one_letter_code
_entity_poly.pdbx_strand_id
1 'polypeptide(L)' 'GGEMNHHLGYPPGAAKPATVTNQRNGSGAKTVLTEDGPIRIEVPRDRDGSFEPLLIPKHERRFKGFDDK' A
#
# COMPACT_ATOMS: atom_id res chain seq x y z
N GLY A 1 -0.59 0.42 6.45
CA GLY A 1 -1.64 1.44 6.66
C GLY A 1 -1.13 2.87 6.48
N GLY A 2 0.07 3.20 6.98
CA GLY A 2 0.61 4.57 6.96
C GLY A 2 0.62 5.24 5.59
N GLU A 3 1.20 4.61 4.57
CA GLU A 3 1.28 5.20 3.22
C GLU A 3 -0.11 5.53 2.62
N MET A 4 -1.08 4.63 2.73
CA MET A 4 -2.45 4.85 2.24
C MET A 4 -3.18 5.95 3.03
N ASN A 5 -2.89 6.11 4.32
CA ASN A 5 -3.46 7.19 5.13
C ASN A 5 -2.92 8.55 4.67
N HIS A 6 -1.63 8.62 4.37
CA HIS A 6 -1.01 9.82 3.82
C HIS A 6 -1.56 10.15 2.43
N HIS A 7 -1.68 9.15 1.55
CA HIS A 7 -2.23 9.31 0.20
C HIS A 7 -3.67 9.84 0.19
N LEU A 8 -4.55 9.29 1.04
CA LEU A 8 -5.96 9.68 1.07
C LEU A 8 -6.24 10.85 2.02
N GLY A 9 -5.35 11.15 2.97
CA GLY A 9 -5.50 12.24 3.94
C GLY A 9 -6.44 11.94 5.11
N TYR A 10 -6.89 10.69 5.30
CA TYR A 10 -7.74 10.29 6.43
C TYR A 10 -7.49 8.84 6.84
N PRO A 11 -7.74 8.43 8.11
CA PRO A 11 -7.47 7.06 8.59
C PRO A 11 -8.51 6.03 8.10
N PRO A 12 -8.21 4.72 8.18
CA PRO A 12 -9.17 3.68 7.82
C PRO A 12 -10.34 3.68 8.82
N GLY A 13 -11.55 3.43 8.32
CA GLY A 13 -12.77 3.44 9.14
C GLY A 13 -13.33 4.82 9.48
N ALA A 14 -12.59 5.90 9.20
CA ALA A 14 -13.15 7.25 9.30
C ALA A 14 -14.05 7.58 8.11
N ALA A 15 -15.03 8.47 8.35
CA ALA A 15 -15.86 9.01 7.29
C ALA A 15 -15.00 9.74 6.25
N LYS A 16 -15.29 9.51 4.97
CA LYS A 16 -14.60 10.16 3.86
C LYS A 16 -14.90 11.67 3.89
N PRO A 17 -13.88 12.55 3.90
CA PRO A 17 -14.11 13.99 3.81
C PRO A 17 -14.80 14.35 2.49
N ALA A 18 -15.70 15.34 2.52
CA ALA A 18 -16.44 15.78 1.32
C ALA A 18 -15.53 16.30 0.19
N THR A 19 -14.34 16.78 0.54
CA THR A 19 -13.32 17.29 -0.39
C THR A 19 -12.55 16.19 -1.12
N VAL A 20 -12.63 14.93 -0.66
CA VAL A 20 -11.90 13.81 -1.24
C VAL A 20 -12.83 12.97 -2.12
N THR A 21 -12.50 12.83 -3.40
CA THR A 21 -13.25 12.00 -4.34
C THR A 21 -12.93 10.52 -4.17
N ASN A 22 -11.65 10.22 -3.98
CA ASN A 22 -11.09 8.87 -3.89
C ASN A 22 -11.34 8.19 -2.53
N GLN A 23 -11.27 6.87 -2.50
CA GLN A 23 -11.47 6.08 -1.29
C GLN A 23 -10.73 4.75 -1.29
N ARG A 24 -10.55 4.15 -0.11
CA ARG A 24 -9.99 2.80 0.00
C ARG A 24 -10.90 1.79 -0.69
N ASN A 25 -10.29 0.81 -1.35
CA ASN A 25 -10.97 -0.28 -2.05
C ASN A 25 -10.34 -1.63 -1.72
N GLY A 26 -10.24 -1.93 -0.42
CA GLY A 26 -9.68 -3.17 0.10
C GLY A 26 -8.16 -3.28 0.00
N SER A 27 -7.67 -4.50 0.09
CA SER A 27 -6.26 -4.87 -0.08
C SER A 27 -6.12 -5.97 -1.13
N GLY A 28 -4.95 -6.05 -1.75
CA GLY A 28 -4.61 -7.14 -2.66
C GLY A 28 -3.38 -7.90 -2.17
N ALA A 29 -3.42 -9.23 -2.30
CA ALA A 29 -2.28 -10.06 -1.97
C ALA A 29 -1.14 -9.87 -2.98
N LYS A 30 0.08 -9.72 -2.47
CA LYS A 30 1.31 -9.66 -3.24
C LYS A 30 2.35 -10.56 -2.59
N THR A 31 2.88 -11.52 -3.35
CA THR A 31 4.09 -12.24 -2.95
C THR A 31 5.31 -11.41 -3.35
N VAL A 32 6.22 -11.21 -2.41
CA VAL A 32 7.46 -10.44 -2.55
C VAL A 32 8.62 -11.36 -2.17
N LEU A 33 9.68 -11.32 -2.96
CA LEU A 33 10.90 -12.08 -2.75
C LEU A 33 11.85 -11.25 -1.88
N THR A 34 12.15 -11.75 -0.69
CA THR A 34 13.20 -11.24 0.20
C THR A 34 14.38 -12.22 0.21
N GLU A 35 15.44 -11.88 0.93
CA GLU A 35 16.62 -12.74 1.07
C GLU A 35 16.31 -14.05 1.82
N ASP A 36 15.42 -13.97 2.81
CA ASP A 36 14.92 -15.13 3.57
C ASP A 36 13.86 -15.97 2.82
N GLY A 37 13.44 -15.53 1.62
CA GLY A 37 12.49 -16.24 0.77
C GLY A 37 11.23 -15.44 0.40
N PRO A 38 10.21 -16.11 -0.19
CA PRO A 38 8.98 -15.44 -0.59
C PRO A 38 8.07 -15.15 0.61
N ILE A 39 7.72 -13.89 0.82
CA ILE A 39 6.73 -13.45 1.81
C ILE A 39 5.44 -13.00 1.13
N ARG A 40 4.29 -13.28 1.76
CA ARG A 40 2.98 -12.79 1.30
C ARG A 40 2.58 -11.57 2.11
N ILE A 41 2.32 -10.47 1.42
CA ILE A 41 1.89 -9.21 2.03
C ILE A 41 0.53 -8.76 1.47
N GLU A 42 -0.16 -7.93 2.23
CA GLU A 42 -1.35 -7.23 1.78
C GLU A 42 -1.02 -5.79 1.40
N VAL A 43 -1.28 -5.44 0.15
CA VAL A 43 -1.06 -4.09 -0.37
C VAL A 43 -2.40 -3.37 -0.43
N PRO A 44 -2.59 -2.26 0.31
CA PRO A 44 -3.83 -1.50 0.27
C PRO A 44 -4.01 -0.88 -1.12
N ARG A 45 -5.27 -0.72 -1.55
CA ARG A 45 -5.62 -0.10 -2.83
C ARG A 45 -6.65 1.00 -2.64
N ASP A 46 -6.59 2.01 -3.50
CA ASP A 46 -7.59 3.05 -3.63
C ASP A 46 -8.55 2.71 -4.79
N ARG A 47 -9.69 3.41 -4.84
CA ARG A 47 -10.74 3.17 -5.84
C ARG A 47 -10.31 3.67 -7.21
N ASP A 48 -9.59 4.78 -7.26
CA ASP A 48 -9.15 5.41 -8.51
C ASP A 48 -7.87 4.76 -9.07
N GLY A 49 -7.23 3.85 -8.32
CA GLY A 49 -5.98 3.17 -8.72
C GLY A 49 -4.76 4.08 -8.75
N SER A 50 -4.86 5.29 -8.18
CA SER A 50 -3.83 6.34 -8.15
C SER A 50 -2.77 6.13 -7.08
N PHE A 51 -3.01 5.24 -6.10
CA PHE A 51 -2.05 5.00 -5.01
C PHE A 51 -0.80 4.29 -5.54
N GLU A 52 0.37 4.89 -5.36
CA GLU A 52 1.68 4.30 -5.64
C GLU A 52 2.43 4.03 -4.33
N PRO A 53 2.54 2.76 -3.89
CA PRO A 53 3.30 2.42 -2.69
C PRO A 53 4.78 2.74 -2.86
N LEU A 54 5.41 3.31 -1.82
CA LEU A 54 6.82 3.71 -1.89
C LEU A 54 7.74 2.55 -1.54
N LEU A 55 7.42 1.79 -0.47
CA LEU A 55 8.28 0.72 0.00
C LEU A 55 8.40 -0.43 -1.01
N ILE A 56 7.28 -0.81 -1.63
CA ILE A 56 7.24 -1.89 -2.62
C ILE A 56 6.37 -1.45 -3.80
N PRO A 57 6.97 -0.77 -4.79
CA PRO A 57 6.29 -0.20 -5.94
C PRO A 57 5.38 -1.18 -6.69
N LYS A 58 4.45 -0.63 -7.47
CA LYS A 58 3.62 -1.45 -8.35
C LYS A 58 4.49 -2.31 -9.27
N HIS A 59 4.05 -3.53 -9.50
CA HIS A 59 4.73 -4.55 -10.33
C HIS A 59 6.09 -5.06 -9.80
N GLU A 60 6.72 -4.41 -8.83
CA GLU A 60 7.99 -4.87 -8.28
C GLU A 60 7.79 -6.06 -7.33
N ARG A 61 8.49 -7.18 -7.58
CA ARG A 61 8.35 -8.43 -6.80
C ARG A 61 9.56 -8.75 -5.94
N ARG A 62 10.62 -7.95 -6.01
CA ARG A 62 11.84 -8.14 -5.23
C ARG A 62 11.97 -6.99 -4.26
N PHE A 63 12.17 -7.30 -2.98
CA PHE A 63 12.41 -6.28 -1.97
C PHE A 63 13.83 -6.47 -1.44
N LYS A 64 14.66 -5.45 -1.59
CA LYS A 64 16.08 -5.47 -1.20
C LYS A 64 16.34 -4.79 0.15
N GLY A 65 15.31 -4.27 0.81
CA GLY A 65 15.45 -3.23 1.84
C GLY A 65 15.12 -3.65 3.27
N PHE A 66 15.51 -4.85 3.71
CA PHE A 66 15.57 -5.10 5.16
C PHE A 66 16.90 -4.65 5.78
N ASP A 67 17.86 -4.21 4.95
CA ASP A 67 19.15 -3.69 5.38
C ASP A 67 19.10 -2.15 5.46
N ASP A 68 18.38 -1.64 6.44
CA ASP A 68 18.62 -0.32 7.04
C ASP A 68 18.04 -0.34 8.45
N LYS A 69 18.94 -0.26 9.42
CA LYS A 69 18.71 -0.37 10.86
C LYS A 69 18.24 0.96 11.44
#